data_AF-A0A9E5RBA9-F1
#
_entry.id   AF-A0A9E5RBA9-F1
#
_cell.length_a   1.000
_cell.length_b   1.000
_cell.length_c   1.000
_cell.angle_alpha   90.00
_cell.angle_beta   90.00
_cell.angle_gamma   90.00
#
_symmetry.space_group_name_H-M   'P 1'
#
loop_
_entity.id
_entity.type
_entity.pdbx_description
1 polymer ?
#
loop_
_entity_poly.entity_id
_entity_poly.type
_entity_poly.pdbx_seq_one_letter_code
_entity_poly.pdbx_strand_id
1 'polypeptide(L)'
;MPMCFKALLRKGDRLYLVPVPDHLSAEPEALAKLALEICPDLASCEVCEDAIAALHTAIKTGADSAAFTPVLCGSLYLIGHFFRDIAREDC
;
A
#
# COMPACT_ATOMS: atom_id res chain seq x y z
N MET A 1 -14.79 -3.08 1.92
CA MET A 1 -13.99 -2.89 3.15
C MET A 1 -13.70 -1.39 3.40
N PRO A 2 -14.69 -0.51 3.66
CA PRO A 2 -14.41 0.93 3.84
C PRO A 2 -13.82 1.27 5.22
N MET A 3 -13.97 0.39 6.20
CA MET A 3 -13.62 0.68 7.60
C MET A 3 -12.11 0.77 7.83
N CYS A 4 -11.31 0.01 7.08
CA CYS A 4 -9.85 0.05 7.20
C CYS A 4 -9.28 1.42 6.79
N PHE A 5 -9.74 2.00 5.68
CA PHE A 5 -9.29 3.32 5.25
C PHE A 5 -9.67 4.42 6.24
N LYS A 6 -10.89 4.38 6.79
CA LYS A 6 -11.30 5.35 7.82
C LYS A 6 -10.46 5.28 9.10
N ALA A 7 -9.96 4.09 9.46
CA ALA A 7 -9.15 3.90 10.65
C ALA A 7 -7.66 4.25 10.43
N LEU A 8 -7.15 4.06 9.21
CA LEU A 8 -5.73 4.17 8.91
C LEU A 8 -5.35 5.53 8.31
N LEU A 9 -6.13 6.04 7.35
CA LEU A 9 -5.75 7.20 6.55
C LEU A 9 -5.90 8.50 7.32
N ARG A 10 -4.87 9.34 7.23
CA ARG A 10 -4.84 10.70 7.75
C ARG A 10 -4.49 11.67 6.62
N LYS A 11 -4.83 12.93 6.84
CA LYS A 11 -4.46 14.03 5.94
C LYS A 11 -2.94 14.03 5.71
N GLY A 12 -2.54 14.15 4.45
CA GLY A 12 -1.15 14.18 4.02
C GLY A 12 -0.48 12.80 3.92
N ASP A 13 -1.18 11.71 4.25
CA ASP A 13 -0.64 10.37 4.04
C ASP A 13 -0.46 10.08 2.54
N ARG A 14 0.47 9.18 2.24
CA ARG A 14 0.66 8.61 0.91
C ARG A 14 0.18 7.17 0.93
N LEU A 15 -0.70 6.82 0.00
CA LEU A 15 -1.28 5.48 -0.11
C LEU A 15 -0.81 4.80 -1.39
N TYR A 16 -0.25 3.60 -1.25
CA TYR A 16 0.13 2.73 -2.36
C TYR A 16 -0.70 1.46 -2.29
N LEU A 17 -1.49 1.20 -3.33
CA LEU A 17 -2.39 0.05 -3.44
C LEU A 17 -1.80 -0.97 -4.40
N VAL A 18 -1.90 -2.24 -4.04
CA VAL A 18 -1.36 -3.36 -4.81
C VAL A 18 -2.41 -4.47 -4.91
N PRO A 19 -2.42 -5.24 -6.00
CA PRO A 19 -3.24 -6.45 -6.06
C PRO A 19 -2.76 -7.45 -4.98
N VAL A 20 -3.70 -8.20 -4.40
CA VAL A 20 -3.34 -9.31 -3.51
C VAL A 20 -3.24 -10.58 -4.35
N PRO A 21 -2.07 -11.25 -4.42
CA PRO A 21 -1.90 -12.42 -5.26
C PRO A 21 -2.82 -13.59 -4.84
N ASP A 22 -3.18 -14.42 -5.82
CA ASP A 22 -3.88 -15.70 -5.66
C ASP A 22 -5.26 -15.64 -4.94
N HIS A 23 -5.85 -14.45 -4.81
CA HIS A 23 -7.15 -14.27 -4.17
C HIS A 23 -8.08 -13.35 -4.97
N LEU A 24 -9.41 -13.58 -4.85
CA LEU A 24 -10.44 -12.65 -5.31
C LEU A 24 -10.45 -11.44 -4.38
N SER A 25 -9.43 -10.59 -4.49
CA SER A 25 -9.33 -9.35 -3.74
C SER A 25 -10.05 -8.21 -4.44
N ALA A 26 -10.28 -7.12 -3.71
CA ALA A 26 -10.81 -5.91 -4.31
C ALA A 26 -9.85 -5.32 -5.35
N GLU A 27 -10.39 -4.86 -6.47
CA GLU A 27 -9.65 -4.17 -7.53
C GLU A 27 -8.97 -2.90 -6.97
N PRO A 28 -7.64 -2.76 -7.11
CA PRO A 28 -6.89 -1.61 -6.57
C PRO A 28 -7.43 -0.25 -7.01
N GLU A 29 -7.92 -0.12 -8.24
CA GLU A 29 -8.48 1.12 -8.78
C GLU A 29 -9.79 1.50 -8.09
N ALA A 30 -10.62 0.50 -7.74
CA ALA A 30 -11.84 0.73 -6.99
C ALA A 30 -11.52 1.15 -5.54
N LEU A 31 -10.47 0.55 -4.95
CA LEU A 31 -9.96 0.94 -3.64
C LEU A 31 -9.38 2.35 -3.65
N ALA A 32 -8.67 2.76 -4.71
CA ALA A 32 -8.10 4.10 -4.84
C ALA A 32 -9.20 5.18 -4.83
N LYS A 33 -10.27 4.96 -5.60
CA LYS A 33 -11.45 5.84 -5.60
C LYS A 33 -12.06 5.96 -4.20
N LEU A 34 -12.27 4.83 -3.54
CA LEU A 34 -12.82 4.80 -2.19
C LEU A 34 -11.91 5.50 -1.17
N ALA A 35 -10.59 5.35 -1.29
CA ALA A 35 -9.63 6.00 -0.41
C ALA A 35 -9.69 7.52 -0.56
N LEU A 36 -9.76 8.04 -1.79
CA LEU A 36 -9.88 9.46 -2.08
C LEU A 36 -11.24 10.04 -1.67
N GLU A 37 -12.32 9.25 -1.74
CA GLU A 37 -13.62 9.65 -1.19
C GLU A 37 -13.58 9.77 0.35
N ILE A 38 -12.86 8.87 1.02
CA ILE A 38 -12.76 8.84 2.49
C ILE A 38 -11.77 9.88 3.01
N CYS A 39 -10.63 10.05 2.34
CA CYS A 39 -9.57 10.99 2.69
C CYS A 39 -9.14 11.76 1.44
N PRO A 40 -9.85 12.85 1.09
CA PRO A 40 -9.53 13.65 -0.11
C PRO A 40 -8.16 14.36 -0.03
N ASP A 41 -7.66 14.60 1.18
CA ASP A 41 -6.41 15.32 1.43
C ASP A 41 -5.17 14.38 1.50
N LEU A 42 -5.20 13.22 0.85
CA LEU A 42 -4.00 12.40 0.69
C LEU A 42 -2.95 13.14 -0.14
N ALA A 43 -1.68 13.02 0.24
CA ALA A 43 -0.58 13.60 -0.53
C ALA A 43 -0.39 12.87 -1.88
N SER A 44 -0.59 11.55 -1.88
CA SER A 44 -0.70 10.75 -3.11
C SER A 44 -1.52 9.48 -2.86
N CYS A 45 -2.13 8.96 -3.92
CA CYS A 45 -2.81 7.67 -3.94
C CYS A 45 -2.49 6.99 -5.26
N GLU A 46 -1.65 5.95 -5.22
CA GLU A 46 -1.09 5.29 -6.40
C GLU A 46 -1.42 3.79 -6.39
N VAL A 47 -1.65 3.24 -7.58
CA VAL A 47 -1.75 1.79 -7.79
C VAL A 47 -0.42 1.30 -8.34
N CYS A 48 0.12 0.25 -7.73
CA CYS A 48 1.38 -0.37 -8.13
C CYS A 48 1.15 -1.84 -8.48
N GLU A 49 2.05 -2.39 -9.31
CA GLU A 49 1.96 -3.76 -9.80
C GLU A 49 2.05 -4.79 -8.67
N ASP A 50 2.96 -4.59 -7.72
CA ASP A 50 3.16 -5.48 -6.58
C ASP A 50 3.69 -4.73 -5.34
N ALA A 51 3.81 -5.46 -4.23
CA ALA A 51 4.26 -4.94 -2.94
C ALA A 51 5.71 -4.40 -2.98
N ILE A 52 6.60 -5.01 -3.77
CA ILE A 52 8.01 -4.62 -3.89
C ILE A 52 8.11 -3.30 -4.65
N ALA A 53 7.43 -3.19 -5.79
CA ALA A 53 7.32 -1.96 -6.57
C ALA A 53 6.72 -0.82 -5.74
N ALA A 54 5.64 -1.07 -5.00
CA ALA A 54 5.03 -0.09 -4.11
C ALA A 54 6.00 0.39 -3.02
N LEU A 55 6.73 -0.53 -2.38
CA LEU A 55 7.67 -0.19 -1.32
C LEU A 55 8.86 0.61 -1.87
N HIS A 56 9.39 0.25 -3.04
CA HIS A 56 10.43 1.02 -3.72
C HIS A 56 9.96 2.45 -4.05
N THR A 57 8.74 2.62 -4.55
CA THR A 57 8.16 3.95 -4.79
C THR A 57 8.03 4.72 -3.48
N ALA A 58 7.47 4.10 -2.44
CA ALA A 58 7.29 4.72 -1.13
C ALA A 58 8.62 5.21 -0.53
N ILE A 59 9.67 4.38 -0.59
CA ILE A 59 11.02 4.71 -0.10
C ILE A 59 11.62 5.87 -0.91
N LYS A 60 11.55 5.82 -2.25
CA LYS A 60 12.07 6.90 -3.11
C LYS A 60 11.38 8.23 -2.84
N THR A 61 10.06 8.22 -2.69
CA THR A 61 9.25 9.44 -2.42
C THR A 61 9.40 9.93 -0.97
N GLY A 62 9.79 9.07 -0.04
CA GLY A 62 9.94 9.38 1.38
C GLY A 62 11.36 9.67 1.85
N ALA A 63 12.37 9.45 1.00
CA ALA A 63 13.80 9.51 1.36
C ALA A 63 14.25 10.85 1.99
N ASP A 64 13.54 11.95 1.71
CA ASP A 64 13.89 13.28 2.21
C ASP A 64 13.39 13.56 3.64
N SER A 65 12.59 12.67 4.24
CA SER A 65 12.03 12.85 5.58
C SER A 65 12.68 11.92 6.59
N ALA A 66 13.39 12.49 7.57
CA ALA A 66 14.06 11.77 8.65
C ALA A 66 13.12 10.91 9.54
N ALA A 67 11.79 11.04 9.38
CA ALA A 67 10.78 10.30 10.12
C ALA A 67 9.86 9.44 9.22
N PHE A 68 10.33 9.05 8.03
CA PHE A 68 9.54 8.23 7.11
C PHE A 68 9.63 6.73 7.45
N THR A 69 8.47 6.10 7.70
CA THR A 69 8.37 4.65 7.90
C THR A 69 7.19 4.10 7.09
N PRO A 70 7.43 3.38 5.98
CA PRO A 70 6.39 2.69 5.24
C PRO A 70 5.68 1.65 6.11
N VAL A 71 4.36 1.53 5.97
CA VAL A 71 3.57 0.49 6.63
C VAL A 71 2.91 -0.41 5.58
N LEU A 72 3.38 -1.65 5.47
CA LEU A 72 2.72 -2.69 4.66
C LEU A 72 1.58 -3.32 5.47
N CYS A 73 0.34 -3.17 5.03
CA CYS A 73 -0.83 -3.69 5.75
C CYS A 73 -2.00 -4.02 4.82
N GLY A 74 -3.09 -4.55 5.41
CA GLY A 74 -4.38 -4.78 4.73
C GLY A 74 -4.77 -6.24 4.56
N SER A 75 -3.81 -7.13 4.27
CA SER A 75 -4.09 -8.56 4.10
C SER A 75 -2.94 -9.43 4.62
N LEU A 76 -3.28 -10.51 5.34
CA LEU A 76 -2.30 -11.52 5.75
C LEU A 76 -1.71 -12.27 4.54
N TYR A 77 -2.48 -12.45 3.47
CA TYR A 77 -1.99 -13.06 2.23
C TYR A 77 -0.96 -12.16 1.54
N LEU A 78 -1.21 -10.85 1.50
CA LEU A 78 -0.27 -9.87 0.97
C LEU A 78 1.05 -9.91 1.75
N ILE A 79 0.97 -9.86 3.08
CA ILE A 79 2.15 -9.91 3.97
C ILE A 79 2.90 -11.23 3.81
N GLY A 80 2.19 -12.36 3.76
CA GLY A 80 2.79 -13.67 3.57
C GLY A 80 3.48 -13.83 2.21
N HIS A 81 2.87 -13.31 1.14
CA HIS A 81 3.47 -13.30 -0.20
C HIS A 81 4.74 -12.46 -0.23
N PHE A 82 4.68 -11.24 0.33
CA PHE A 82 5.84 -10.36 0.46
C PHE A 82 7.00 -11.04 1.22
N PHE A 83 6.73 -11.63 2.38
CA PHE A 83 7.78 -12.34 3.14
C PHE A 83 8.38 -13.52 2.39
N ARG A 84 7.57 -14.23 1.60
CA ARG A 84 8.07 -15.31 0.75
C ARG A 84 8.97 -14.79 -0.36
N ASP A 85 8.62 -13.67 -0.99
CA ASP A 85 9.40 -13.11 -2.10
C ASP A 85 10.76 -12.61 -1.62
N ILE A 86 10.81 -11.84 -0.52
CA ILE A 86 12.07 -11.37 0.03
C ILE A 86 12.97 -12.53 0.53
N ALA A 87 12.38 -13.59 1.10
CA ALA A 87 13.15 -14.74 1.55
C ALA A 87 13.73 -15.57 0.40
N ARG A 88 13.21 -15.43 -0.83
CA ARG A 88 13.72 -16.08 -2.04
C ARG A 88 14.81 -15.28 -2.73
N GLU A 89 14.82 -13.95 -2.57
CA GLU A 89 15.89 -13.09 -3.09
C GLU A 89 17.21 -13.26 -2.33
N ASP A 90 17.17 -13.80 -1.09
CA ASP A 90 18.33 -14.12 -0.27
C ASP A 90 18.95 -15.53 -0.54
N CYS A 91 18.58 -16.20 -1.64
CA CYS A 91 19.09 -17.54 -2.05
C CYS A 91 19.80 -17.54 -3.41
#